data_AF-A0A1E4P6D0-F1
#
_entry.id   AF-A0A1E4P6D0-F1
#
_cell.length_a   1.000
_cell.length_b   1.000
_cell.length_c   1.000
_cell.angle_alpha   90.00
_cell.angle_beta   90.00
_cell.angle_gamma   90.00
#
_symmetry.space_group_name_H-M   'P 1'
#
loop_
_entity.id
_entity.type
_entity.pdbx_description
1 polymer ?
#
loop_
_entity_poly.entity_id
_entity_poly.type
_entity_poly.pdbx_seq_one_letter_code
_entity_poly.pdbx_strand_id
1 'polypeptide(L)'
;MEVVLVYRAAASLLTIAFVSGVVMMVIRFGSDNESPAWMAKLHGFVAVAALSLLVFGWAHLGFSRPASFALLTLLLAAAAGLFLNLGYHWRHKPLPEGLVFAHMAVASLGFLVAGVVALSLAA
;
A
#
# COMPACT_ATOMS: atom_id res chain seq x y z
N MET A 1 18.83 -5.39 15.38
CA MET A 1 19.02 -6.15 14.12
C MET A 1 17.71 -6.70 13.58
N GLU A 2 16.89 -7.40 14.38
CA GLU A 2 15.61 -7.97 13.88
C GLU A 2 14.60 -6.92 13.40
N VAL A 3 14.40 -5.83 14.14
CA VAL A 3 13.40 -4.80 13.78
C VAL A 3 13.72 -4.13 12.43
N VAL A 4 15.00 -3.91 12.13
CA VAL A 4 15.45 -3.37 10.84
C VAL A 4 15.15 -4.35 9.71
N LEU A 5 15.36 -5.66 9.93
CA LEU A 5 15.01 -6.68 8.95
C LEU A 5 13.50 -6.73 8.70
N VAL A 6 12.67 -6.60 9.76
CA VAL A 6 11.21 -6.54 9.63
C VAL A 6 10.77 -5.32 8.81
N TYR A 7 11.37 -4.15 9.07
CA TYR A 7 11.07 -2.94 8.30
C TYR A 7 11.47 -3.07 6.82
N ARG A 8 12.62 -3.71 6.53
CA ARG A 8 13.04 -4.02 5.15
C ARG A 8 12.08 -4.99 4.47
N ALA A 9 11.64 -6.04 5.17
CA ALA A 9 10.65 -6.98 4.66
C ALA A 9 9.33 -6.26 4.33
N ALA A 10 8.87 -5.35 5.21
CA ALA A 10 7.72 -4.50 4.96
C ALA A 10 7.90 -3.66 3.68
N ALA A 11 9.05 -3.00 3.51
CA ALA A 11 9.35 -2.19 2.31
C ALA A 11 9.39 -3.02 1.01
N SER A 12 9.94 -4.23 1.05
CA SER A 12 9.92 -5.16 -0.09
C SER A 12 8.50 -5.56 -0.47
N LEU A 13 7.66 -5.90 0.51
CA LEU A 13 6.24 -6.22 0.24
C LEU A 13 5.47 -4.99 -0.25
N LEU A 14 5.73 -3.79 0.30
CA LEU A 14 5.14 -2.56 -0.21
C LEU A 14 5.54 -2.29 -1.67
N THR A 15 6.77 -2.63 -2.07
CA THR A 15 7.19 -2.53 -3.48
C THR A 15 6.35 -3.44 -4.38
N ILE A 16 6.09 -4.68 -3.95
CA ILE A 16 5.24 -5.62 -4.70
C ILE A 16 3.79 -5.10 -4.76
N ALA A 17 3.26 -4.58 -3.66
CA ALA A 17 1.94 -3.96 -3.62
C ALA A 17 1.86 -2.73 -4.53
N PHE A 18 2.89 -1.88 -4.54
CA PHE A 18 2.95 -0.69 -5.38
C PHE A 18 2.98 -1.06 -6.86
N VAL A 19 3.84 -1.99 -7.27
CA VAL A 19 3.94 -2.45 -8.66
C VAL A 19 2.62 -3.07 -9.13
N SER A 20 2.01 -3.95 -8.33
CA SER A 20 0.69 -4.51 -8.68
C SER A 20 -0.40 -3.43 -8.75
N GLY A 21 -0.36 -2.41 -7.90
CA GLY A 21 -1.26 -1.25 -7.96
C GLY A 21 -1.09 -0.44 -9.25
N VAL A 22 0.15 -0.18 -9.66
CA VAL A 22 0.47 0.49 -10.94
C VAL A 22 -0.02 -0.34 -12.13
N VAL A 23 0.19 -1.66 -12.12
CA VAL A 23 -0.30 -2.55 -13.18
C VAL A 23 -1.83 -2.46 -13.29
N MET A 24 -2.55 -2.51 -12.16
CA MET A 24 -4.01 -2.38 -12.16
C MET A 24 -4.47 -1.00 -12.67
N MET A 25 -3.77 0.08 -12.30
CA MET A 25 -4.04 1.43 -12.83
C MET A 25 -3.87 1.48 -14.35
N VAL A 26 -2.77 0.94 -14.87
CA VAL A 26 -2.51 0.94 -16.31
C VAL A 26 -3.57 0.14 -17.06
N ILE A 27 -4.00 -1.01 -16.53
CA ILE A 27 -5.10 -1.78 -17.15
C ILE A 27 -6.39 -0.96 -17.14
N ARG A 28 -6.76 -0.39 -15.99
CA ARG A 28 -8.02 0.35 -15.77
C ARG A 28 -8.13 1.60 -16.64
N PHE A 29 -7.05 2.36 -16.77
CA PHE A 29 -7.06 3.69 -17.40
C PHE A 29 -6.34 3.74 -18.75
N GLY A 30 -5.56 2.71 -19.08
CA GLY A 30 -4.84 2.58 -20.35
C GLY A 30 -5.44 1.54 -21.30
N SER A 31 -6.51 0.85 -20.90
CA SER A 31 -7.25 -0.08 -21.75
C SER A 31 -8.73 -0.10 -21.40
N ASP A 32 -9.55 -0.67 -22.29
CA ASP A 32 -10.98 -0.91 -22.03
C ASP A 32 -11.24 -2.14 -21.15
N ASN A 33 -10.19 -2.79 -20.65
CA ASN A 33 -10.29 -4.00 -19.84
C ASN A 33 -10.43 -3.69 -18.35
N GLU A 34 -11.18 -4.55 -17.66
CA GLU A 34 -11.21 -4.55 -16.20
C GLU A 34 -9.95 -5.19 -15.61
N SER A 35 -9.47 -4.66 -14.49
CA SER A 35 -8.36 -5.27 -13.76
C SER A 35 -8.75 -6.68 -13.28
N PRO A 36 -7.91 -7.71 -13.50
CA PRO A 36 -8.22 -9.08 -13.08
C PRO A 36 -8.49 -9.16 -11.58
N ALA A 37 -9.60 -9.80 -11.19
CA ALA A 37 -10.02 -9.89 -9.79
C ALA A 37 -8.94 -10.52 -8.87
N TRP A 38 -8.21 -11.53 -9.36
CA TRP A 38 -7.14 -12.17 -8.60
C TRP A 38 -5.98 -11.21 -8.29
N MET A 39 -5.69 -10.26 -9.19
CA MET A 39 -4.63 -9.26 -9.00
C MET A 39 -5.01 -8.28 -7.89
N ALA A 40 -6.27 -7.84 -7.85
CA ALA A 40 -6.79 -6.99 -6.77
C ALA A 40 -6.73 -7.69 -5.41
N LYS A 41 -6.98 -9.01 -5.37
CA LYS A 41 -6.85 -9.82 -4.15
C LYS A 41 -5.40 -9.95 -3.69
N LEU A 42 -4.49 -10.27 -4.62
CA LEU A 42 -3.06 -10.37 -4.35
C LEU A 42 -2.50 -9.04 -3.84
N HIS A 43 -2.82 -7.94 -4.52
CA HIS A 43 -2.44 -6.58 -4.12
C HIS A 43 -2.86 -6.28 -2.67
N GLY A 44 -4.15 -6.49 -2.36
CA GLY A 44 -4.67 -6.26 -1.01
C GLY A 44 -4.01 -7.15 0.05
N PHE A 45 -3.80 -8.43 -0.25
CA PHE A 45 -3.14 -9.37 0.65
C PHE A 45 -1.70 -8.95 0.96
N VAL A 46 -0.91 -8.66 -0.08
CA VAL A 46 0.48 -8.24 0.08
C VAL A 46 0.58 -6.88 0.78
N ALA A 47 -0.32 -5.94 0.47
CA ALA A 47 -0.36 -4.63 1.14
C ALA A 47 -0.65 -4.76 2.64
N VAL A 48 -1.61 -5.61 3.04
CA VAL A 48 -1.93 -5.83 4.46
C VAL A 48 -0.80 -6.58 5.18
N ALA A 49 -0.15 -7.55 4.52
CA ALA A 49 1.03 -8.20 5.08
C ALA A 49 2.17 -7.19 5.31
N ALA A 50 2.42 -6.32 4.34
CA ALA A 50 3.41 -5.26 4.45
C ALA A 50 3.09 -4.28 5.59
N LEU A 51 1.83 -3.83 5.69
CA LEU A 51 1.35 -2.96 6.76
C LEU A 51 1.49 -3.60 8.14
N SER A 52 1.21 -4.89 8.27
CA SER A 52 1.34 -5.62 9.55
C SER A 52 2.79 -5.60 10.04
N LEU A 53 3.75 -5.84 9.14
CA LEU A 53 5.17 -5.73 9.46
C LEU A 53 5.60 -4.28 9.73
N LEU A 54 5.05 -3.31 9.00
CA LEU A 54 5.35 -1.90 9.18
C LEU A 54 4.88 -1.38 10.55
N VAL A 55 3.68 -1.78 11.00
CA VAL A 55 3.17 -1.48 12.34
C VAL A 55 4.10 -2.05 13.41
N PHE A 56 4.50 -3.32 13.27
CA PHE A 56 5.45 -3.94 14.17
C PHE A 56 6.79 -3.18 14.19
N GLY A 57 7.36 -2.87 13.03
CA GLY A 57 8.61 -2.13 12.90
C GLY A 57 8.52 -0.74 13.54
N TRP A 58 7.45 -0.01 13.26
CA TRP A 58 7.18 1.32 13.82
C TRP A 58 7.10 1.29 15.35
N ALA A 59 6.39 0.31 15.92
CA ALA A 59 6.23 0.19 17.38
C ALA A 59 7.56 -0.07 18.11
N HIS A 60 8.57 -0.63 17.43
CA HIS A 60 9.84 -1.04 18.05
C HIS A 60 11.05 -0.17 17.63
N LEU A 61 10.93 0.69 16.61
CA LEU A 61 12.00 1.61 16.19
C LEU A 61 12.07 2.91 17.02
N GLY A 62 11.12 3.11 17.94
CA GLY A 62 10.93 4.39 18.65
C GLY A 62 10.19 5.43 17.80
N PHE A 63 9.84 6.57 18.40
CA PHE A 63 9.00 7.58 17.73
C PHE A 63 9.77 8.32 16.62
N SER A 64 9.60 7.87 15.38
CA SER A 64 10.12 8.51 14.17
C SER A 64 8.99 9.22 13.43
N ARG A 65 9.05 10.56 13.31
CA ARG A 65 8.02 11.35 12.61
C ARG A 65 7.81 10.87 11.15
N PRO A 66 8.86 10.62 10.34
CA PRO A 66 8.68 10.08 8.99
C PRO A 66 8.02 8.70 8.97
N ALA A 67 8.42 7.79 9.88
CA ALA A 67 7.83 6.46 9.94
C ALA A 67 6.34 6.52 10.35
N SER A 68 5.98 7.38 11.31
CA SER A 68 4.59 7.62 11.71
C SER A 68 3.75 8.17 10.54
N PHE A 69 4.30 9.12 9.77
CA PHE A 69 3.62 9.68 8.61
C PHE A 69 3.38 8.62 7.52
N ALA A 70 4.40 7.82 7.19
CA ALA A 70 4.29 6.72 6.23
C ALA A 70 3.23 5.70 6.68
N LEU A 71 3.27 5.30 7.95
CA LEU A 71 2.31 4.36 8.49
C LEU A 71 0.87 4.91 8.43
N LEU A 72 0.66 6.15 8.87
CA LEU A 72 -0.67 6.76 8.89
C LEU A 72 -1.25 6.90 7.48
N THR A 73 -0.46 7.36 6.52
CA THR A 73 -0.90 7.47 5.11
C THR A 73 -1.19 6.10 4.50
N LEU A 74 -0.37 5.09 4.74
CA LEU A 74 -0.63 3.73 4.25
C LEU A 74 -1.86 3.08 4.92
N LEU A 75 -2.13 3.35 6.20
CA LEU A 75 -3.36 2.90 6.87
C LEU A 75 -4.60 3.57 6.27
N LEU A 76 -4.54 4.87 5.99
CA LEU A 76 -5.62 5.59 5.29
C LEU A 76 -5.84 5.04 3.88
N ALA A 77 -4.76 4.79 3.14
CA ALA A 77 -4.83 4.15 1.83
C ALA A 77 -5.45 2.75 1.92
N ALA A 78 -5.03 1.91 2.86
CA ALA A 78 -5.59 0.58 3.03
C ALA A 78 -7.08 0.61 3.41
N ALA A 79 -7.51 1.56 4.25
CA ALA A 79 -8.92 1.77 4.55
C ALA A 79 -9.73 2.15 3.29
N ALA A 80 -9.21 3.08 2.48
CA ALA A 80 -9.81 3.44 1.19
C ALA A 80 -9.85 2.24 0.22
N GLY A 81 -8.78 1.45 0.14
CA GLY A 81 -8.71 0.24 -0.69
C GLY A 81 -9.68 -0.85 -0.24
N LEU A 82 -9.83 -1.04 1.07
CA LEU A 82 -10.80 -1.95 1.67
C LEU A 82 -12.23 -1.52 1.32
N PHE A 83 -12.53 -0.23 1.42
CA PHE A 83 -13.81 0.35 1.04
C PHE A 83 -14.09 0.20 -0.47
N LEU A 84 -13.12 0.49 -1.34
CA LEU A 84 -13.23 0.25 -2.79
C LEU A 84 -13.49 -1.23 -3.08
N ASN A 85 -12.79 -2.13 -2.40
CA ASN A 85 -12.94 -3.56 -2.63
C ASN A 85 -14.29 -4.11 -2.13
N LEU A 86 -14.71 -3.82 -0.90
CA LEU A 86 -15.94 -4.38 -0.30
C LEU A 86 -17.20 -3.60 -0.68
N GLY A 87 -17.08 -2.28 -0.82
CA GLY A 87 -18.20 -1.39 -1.14
C GLY A 87 -18.55 -1.36 -2.62
N TYR A 88 -17.57 -1.59 -3.50
CA TYR A 88 -17.76 -1.50 -4.95
C TYR A 88 -17.41 -2.79 -5.67
N HIS A 89 -16.15 -3.25 -5.63
CA HIS A 89 -15.70 -4.38 -6.44
C HIS A 89 -16.48 -5.67 -6.13
N TRP A 90 -16.62 -6.03 -4.85
CA TRP A 90 -17.43 -7.19 -4.42
C TRP A 90 -18.92 -7.06 -4.76
N ARG A 91 -19.42 -5.83 -4.86
CA ARG A 91 -20.82 -5.54 -5.19
C ARG A 91 -21.03 -5.28 -6.69
N HIS A 92 -20.02 -5.52 -7.52
CA HIS A 92 -20.08 -5.33 -8.97
C HIS A 92 -20.52 -3.91 -9.36
N LYS A 93 -20.13 -2.91 -8.55
CA LYS A 93 -20.39 -1.50 -8.83
C LYS A 93 -19.18 -0.86 -9.50
N PRO A 94 -19.39 0.15 -10.38
CA PRO A 94 -18.30 0.92 -10.94
C PRO A 94 -17.50 1.60 -9.81
N LEU A 95 -16.17 1.47 -9.85
CA LEU A 95 -15.29 2.11 -8.89
C LEU A 95 -15.30 3.64 -9.10
N PRO A 96 -15.50 4.44 -8.05
CA PRO A 96 -15.48 5.89 -8.16
C PRO A 96 -14.06 6.38 -8.44
N GLU A 97 -13.84 6.95 -9.63
CA GLU A 97 -12.50 7.32 -10.14
C GLU A 97 -11.76 8.27 -9.21
N GLY A 98 -12.43 9.31 -8.70
CA GLY A 98 -11.82 10.26 -7.77
C GLY A 98 -11.26 9.61 -6.51
N LEU A 99 -11.95 8.57 -5.99
CA LEU A 99 -11.48 7.84 -4.82
C LEU A 99 -10.33 6.87 -5.16
N VAL A 100 -10.34 6.29 -6.37
CA VAL A 100 -9.21 5.50 -6.86
C VAL A 100 -7.96 6.37 -6.97
N PHE A 101 -8.05 7.56 -7.58
CA PHE A 101 -6.93 8.51 -7.65
C PHE A 101 -6.46 8.95 -6.26
N ALA A 102 -7.37 9.28 -5.35
CA ALA A 102 -7.02 9.64 -3.97
C ALA A 102 -6.29 8.49 -3.25
N HIS A 103 -6.81 7.26 -3.36
CA HIS A 103 -6.17 6.06 -2.81
C HIS A 103 -4.74 5.88 -3.37
N MET A 104 -4.58 5.99 -4.69
CA MET A 104 -3.28 5.85 -5.34
C MET A 104 -2.28 6.92 -4.90
N ALA A 105 -2.70 8.19 -4.83
CA ALA A 105 -1.85 9.29 -4.40
C ALA A 105 -1.38 9.12 -2.95
N VAL A 106 -2.31 8.83 -2.04
CA VAL A 106 -2.00 8.63 -0.61
C VAL A 106 -1.13 7.39 -0.40
N ALA A 107 -1.41 6.29 -1.09
CA ALA A 107 -0.59 5.08 -1.04
C ALA A 107 0.84 5.32 -1.53
N SER A 108 0.98 6.06 -2.64
CA SER A 108 2.29 6.37 -3.24
C SER A 108 3.14 7.24 -2.30
N LEU A 109 2.54 8.25 -1.67
CA LEU A 109 3.24 9.09 -0.67
C LEU A 109 3.73 8.26 0.51
N GLY A 110 2.86 7.42 1.08
CA GLY A 110 3.22 6.55 2.19
C GLY A 110 4.31 5.54 1.82
N PHE A 111 4.24 4.95 0.62
CA PHE A 111 5.26 4.05 0.08
C PHE A 111 6.63 4.73 -0.06
N LEU A 112 6.68 5.92 -0.67
CA LEU A 112 7.93 6.65 -0.86
C LEU A 112 8.59 6.99 0.48
N VAL A 113 7.82 7.51 1.45
CA VAL A 113 8.36 7.85 2.78
C VAL A 113 8.80 6.59 3.53
N ALA A 114 8.03 5.49 3.47
CA ALA A 114 8.43 4.22 4.05
C ALA A 114 9.75 3.70 3.44
N GLY A 115 9.90 3.81 2.12
CA GLY A 115 11.13 3.44 1.41
C GLY A 115 12.34 4.28 1.86
N VAL A 116 12.18 5.60 1.98
CA VAL A 116 13.24 6.48 2.49
C VAL A 116 13.66 6.08 3.90
N VAL A 117 12.71 5.78 4.80
CA VAL A 117 13.02 5.28 6.15
C VAL A 117 13.74 3.93 6.09
N ALA A 118 13.31 3.00 5.23
CA ALA A 118 13.96 1.70 5.10
C ALA A 118 15.42 1.82 4.61
N LEU A 119 15.69 2.76 3.71
CA LEU A 119 17.03 3.06 3.20
C LEU A 119 17.89 3.78 4.24
N SER A 120 17.33 4.68 5.04
CA SER A 120 18.10 5.36 6.09
C SER A 120 18.51 4.45 7.23
N LEU A 121 17.74 3.40 7.51
CA LEU A 121 18.11 2.34 8.47
C LEU A 121 19.21 1.40 7.95
N ALA A 122 19.59 1.51 6.67
CA ALA A 122 20.65 0.70 6.05
C ALA A 122 22.03 1.37 6.09
N ALA A 123 22.08 2.68 6.34
CA ALA A 123 23.29 3.48 6.45
C ALA A 123 23.80 3.51 7.90
#